data_AF-A0AAJ1R1Y1-F1
#
_entry.id   AF-A0AAJ1R1Y1-F1
#
_cell.length_a   1.000
_cell.length_b   1.000
_cell.length_c   1.000
_cell.angle_alpha   90.00
_cell.angle_beta   90.00
_cell.angle_gamma   90.00
#
_symmetry.space_group_name_H-M   'P 1'
#
loop_
_entity.id
_entity.type
_entity.pdbx_description
1 polymer ?
#
loop_
_entity_poly.entity_id
_entity_poly.type
_entity_poly.pdbx_seq_one_letter_code
_entity_poly.pdbx_strand_id
1 'polypeptide(L)'
;MLTKIFRKLIYAVFAIMLLQSCERDMENYPQNDQTSIAKKWYEDNGKPFPLDWKKAQLINGNKSTMLVVPVQDGTILGWGYSMQQNLIFTIEGNKVASANKVSLFADTRTVAEFSEQAISNFVKKQVYRGDELGKVYYMVYDLNDTLLYSQSLDSSGLKMVNLQLKTKDADTNVNKENSKPDTSKNIPVVCSEWYLVQYYDDGTEYWTYLYTTCSGTATGGGGGGGGGNHGGGSGGTSSTSFVVAAPITTIDIQERLKCFNNVVNDANTKYKVTLNAHRIDLNSDKPGHAFLTIEKSNGTQLQRLSYGFYPQSGPSAATMLPVTSAMGEESSDYKRKSDARYSLSVTKAQFDAIISQSIALSKVPYDLNDNNCTHYATDVFNLLLPSNGQLNNNGFLTPDGVYTYLANLKQAGNPNVTLGRIDPPTSTNCQ
;
A
#
# COMPACT_ATOMS: atom_id res chain seq x y z
N MET A 1 29.33 -40.98 48.86
CA MET A 1 30.41 -40.70 47.87
C MET A 1 29.84 -40.45 46.47
N LEU A 2 28.92 -41.30 45.98
CA LEU A 2 28.24 -41.16 44.68
C LEU A 2 27.56 -39.79 44.45
N THR A 3 26.90 -39.24 45.47
CA THR A 3 26.16 -37.97 45.38
C THR A 3 27.06 -36.75 45.18
N LYS A 4 28.29 -36.76 45.70
CA LYS A 4 29.28 -35.69 45.45
C LYS A 4 29.82 -35.74 44.02
N ILE A 5 29.94 -36.93 43.43
CA ILE A 5 30.42 -37.12 42.07
C ILE A 5 29.35 -36.63 41.07
N PHE A 6 28.09 -37.02 41.27
CA PHE A 6 26.97 -36.57 40.41
C PHE A 6 26.80 -35.05 40.42
N ARG A 7 26.92 -34.40 41.58
CA ARG A 7 26.77 -32.95 41.68
C ARG A 7 27.86 -32.20 40.91
N LYS A 8 29.11 -32.68 40.98
CA LYS A 8 30.22 -32.11 40.19
C LYS A 8 30.04 -32.34 38.69
N LEU A 9 29.50 -33.49 38.30
CA LEU A 9 29.23 -33.79 36.90
C LEU A 9 28.15 -32.87 36.32
N ILE A 10 27.07 -32.62 37.07
CA ILE A 10 25.98 -31.72 36.65
C ILE A 10 26.49 -30.28 36.47
N TYR A 11 27.33 -29.79 37.38
CA TYR A 11 27.93 -28.45 37.23
C TYR A 11 28.89 -28.37 36.04
N ALA A 12 29.68 -29.42 35.78
CA ALA A 12 30.55 -29.47 34.61
C ALA A 12 29.75 -29.48 33.30
N VAL A 13 28.66 -30.26 33.24
CA VAL A 13 27.79 -30.31 32.06
C VAL A 13 27.06 -28.97 31.84
N PHE A 14 26.55 -28.33 32.90
CA PHE A 14 25.95 -26.99 32.79
C PHE A 14 26.97 -25.93 32.38
N ALA A 15 28.20 -25.98 32.90
CA ALA A 15 29.26 -25.07 32.48
C ALA A 15 29.65 -25.29 31.02
N ILE A 16 29.74 -26.54 30.56
CA ILE A 16 30.01 -26.87 29.15
C ILE A 16 28.85 -26.42 28.26
N MET A 17 27.59 -26.62 28.66
CA MET A 17 26.43 -26.14 27.90
C MET A 17 26.34 -24.60 27.87
N LEU A 18 26.71 -23.90 28.95
CA LEU A 18 26.78 -22.44 28.97
C LEU A 18 27.93 -21.91 28.10
N LEU A 19 29.09 -22.57 28.11
CA LEU A 19 30.22 -22.23 27.24
C LEU A 19 29.89 -22.52 25.77
N GLN A 20 29.28 -23.66 25.46
CA GLN A 20 28.81 -23.99 24.10
C GLN A 20 27.63 -23.14 23.63
N SER A 21 26.83 -22.60 24.56
CA SER A 21 25.77 -21.64 24.23
C SER A 21 26.30 -20.23 23.96
N CYS A 22 27.51 -19.89 24.45
CA CYS A 22 28.23 -18.67 24.06
C CYS A 22 29.12 -18.87 22.82
N GLU A 23 29.41 -20.12 22.43
CA GLU A 23 30.04 -20.50 21.15
C GLU A 23 29.03 -20.71 20.00
N ARG A 24 27.80 -20.20 20.12
CA ARG A 24 26.89 -20.12 18.98
C ARG A 24 27.44 -19.13 17.95
N ASP A 25 27.91 -19.68 16.84
CA ASP A 25 28.07 -19.04 15.55
C ASP A 25 28.94 -17.78 15.54
N MET A 26 30.16 -17.88 16.03
CA MET A 26 31.25 -17.20 15.33
C MET A 26 31.47 -17.92 13.98
N GLU A 27 30.51 -17.78 13.07
CA GLU A 27 30.83 -17.89 11.65
C GLU A 27 32.06 -17.01 11.45
N ASN A 28 33.15 -17.60 10.95
CA ASN A 28 34.31 -16.87 10.48
C ASN A 28 33.85 -16.02 9.31
N TYR A 29 33.20 -14.90 9.63
CA TYR A 29 32.89 -13.86 8.70
C TYR A 29 34.22 -13.45 8.07
N PRO A 30 34.34 -13.47 6.74
CA PRO A 30 35.55 -12.96 6.09
C PRO A 30 35.77 -11.54 6.61
N GLN A 31 36.88 -11.30 7.35
CA GLN A 31 37.18 -10.00 7.99
C GLN A 31 37.28 -8.82 7.00
N ASN A 32 37.21 -9.10 5.70
CA ASN A 32 37.37 -8.14 4.63
C ASN A 32 36.05 -7.83 3.88
N ASP A 33 34.93 -8.45 4.26
CA ASP A 33 33.63 -8.14 3.67
C ASP A 33 32.91 -7.06 4.50
N GLN A 34 32.48 -5.99 3.84
CA GLN A 34 31.82 -4.84 4.46
C GLN A 34 30.54 -5.24 5.21
N THR A 35 29.81 -6.23 4.70
CA THR A 35 28.59 -6.73 5.36
C THR A 35 28.90 -7.34 6.71
N SER A 36 29.99 -8.11 6.78
CA SER A 36 30.49 -8.71 8.02
C SER A 36 30.88 -7.68 9.08
N ILE A 37 31.58 -6.62 8.66
CA ILE A 37 31.98 -5.51 9.53
C ILE A 37 30.73 -4.79 10.08
N ALA A 38 29.75 -4.51 9.23
CA ALA A 38 28.50 -3.87 9.64
C ALA A 38 27.66 -4.74 10.57
N LYS A 39 27.54 -6.05 10.28
CA LYS A 39 26.86 -7.02 11.14
C LYS A 39 27.45 -7.01 12.53
N LYS A 40 28.77 -7.25 12.65
CA LYS A 40 29.45 -7.28 13.95
C LYS A 40 29.22 -5.99 14.74
N TRP A 41 29.44 -4.83 14.10
CA TRP A 41 29.20 -3.54 14.74
C TRP A 41 27.74 -3.42 15.23
N TYR A 42 26.78 -3.88 14.44
CA TYR A 42 25.36 -3.84 14.79
C TYR A 42 25.03 -4.73 15.99
N GLU A 43 25.66 -5.91 16.09
CA GLU A 43 25.52 -6.80 17.25
C GLU A 43 26.10 -6.18 18.52
N ASP A 44 27.29 -5.60 18.39
CA ASP A 44 28.01 -4.94 19.50
C ASP A 44 27.25 -3.68 19.99
N ASN A 45 26.35 -3.11 19.19
CA ASN A 45 25.51 -1.95 19.52
C ASN A 45 24.04 -2.28 19.83
N GLY A 46 23.74 -3.54 20.19
CA GLY A 46 22.47 -3.90 20.85
C GLY A 46 21.26 -4.14 19.94
N LYS A 47 21.43 -4.13 18.61
CA LYS A 47 20.40 -4.53 17.64
C LYS A 47 19.03 -3.83 17.82
N PRO A 48 18.95 -2.48 17.75
CA PRO A 48 17.73 -1.73 18.02
C PRO A 48 16.54 -2.06 17.10
N PHE A 49 16.80 -2.61 15.91
CA PHE A 49 15.79 -2.95 14.90
C PHE A 49 15.99 -4.37 14.32
N PRO A 50 14.93 -5.04 13.84
CA PRO A 50 15.09 -6.21 12.98
C PRO A 50 15.64 -5.76 11.61
N LEU A 51 16.66 -6.45 11.09
CA LEU A 51 17.28 -6.14 9.79
C LEU A 51 17.22 -7.35 8.85
N ASP A 52 16.83 -7.13 7.59
CA ASP A 52 16.89 -8.14 6.54
C ASP A 52 18.23 -8.10 5.80
N TRP A 53 19.25 -8.71 6.41
CA TRP A 53 20.59 -8.80 5.83
C TRP A 53 20.65 -9.51 4.47
N LYS A 54 19.63 -10.31 4.10
CA LYS A 54 19.60 -10.97 2.78
C LYS A 54 19.32 -9.98 1.65
N LYS A 55 18.69 -8.85 1.96
CA LYS A 55 18.40 -7.75 1.05
C LYS A 55 19.41 -6.61 1.15
N ALA A 56 20.54 -6.83 1.83
CA ALA A 56 21.55 -5.81 1.99
C ALA A 56 22.15 -5.41 0.62
N GLN A 57 22.34 -4.10 0.43
CA GLN A 57 22.87 -3.54 -0.81
C GLN A 57 24.13 -2.74 -0.52
N LEU A 58 25.20 -3.05 -1.26
CA LEU A 58 26.46 -2.33 -1.17
C LEU A 58 26.49 -1.21 -2.21
N ILE A 59 26.67 0.03 -1.75
CA ILE A 59 26.73 1.22 -2.60
C ILE A 59 28.10 1.87 -2.41
N ASN A 60 28.93 1.78 -3.43
CA ASN A 60 30.25 2.39 -3.42
C ASN A 60 30.15 3.91 -3.66
N GLY A 61 30.56 4.70 -2.68
CA GLY A 61 30.78 6.13 -2.80
C GLY A 61 32.25 6.46 -3.14
N ASN A 62 32.54 7.75 -3.34
CA ASN A 62 33.89 8.18 -3.73
C ASN A 62 34.96 7.98 -2.64
N LYS A 63 34.57 7.96 -1.36
CA LYS A 63 35.50 7.86 -0.21
C LYS A 63 35.07 6.85 0.85
N SER A 64 33.85 6.34 0.77
CA SER A 64 33.26 5.41 1.72
C SER A 64 32.37 4.42 0.98
N THR A 65 32.21 3.24 1.56
CA THR A 65 31.24 2.24 1.12
C THR A 65 30.03 2.33 2.02
N MET A 66 28.85 2.38 1.43
CA MET A 66 27.60 2.50 2.16
C MET A 66 26.86 1.16 2.05
N LEU A 67 26.55 0.54 3.18
CA LEU A 67 25.74 -0.68 3.21
C LEU A 67 24.32 -0.30 3.62
N VAL A 68 23.36 -0.53 2.74
CA VAL A 68 21.93 -0.27 2.99
C VAL A 68 21.26 -1.59 3.34
N VAL A 69 20.63 -1.67 4.50
CA VAL A 69 19.94 -2.88 4.96
C VAL A 69 18.49 -2.54 5.31
N PRO A 70 17.49 -3.18 4.68
CA PRO A 70 16.09 -2.92 5.01
C PRO A 70 15.78 -3.24 6.48
N VAL A 71 15.09 -2.30 7.13
CA VAL A 71 14.49 -2.48 8.47
C VAL A 71 13.03 -2.92 8.31
N GLN A 72 12.30 -2.22 7.45
CA GLN A 72 10.91 -2.48 7.14
C GLN A 72 10.68 -2.24 5.65
N ASP A 73 10.19 -3.27 4.97
CA ASP A 73 9.74 -3.16 3.58
C ASP A 73 8.50 -2.28 3.51
N GLY A 74 8.43 -1.43 2.49
CA GLY A 74 7.39 -0.42 2.23
C GLY A 74 6.08 -0.55 3.02
N THR A 75 5.95 0.22 4.10
CA THR A 75 4.71 0.40 4.84
C THR A 75 3.87 1.46 4.15
N ILE A 76 2.65 1.10 3.78
CA ILE A 76 1.69 2.06 3.25
C ILE A 76 1.23 2.95 4.39
N LEU A 77 1.33 4.25 4.17
CA LEU A 77 0.93 5.25 5.12
C LEU A 77 -0.36 5.95 4.71
N GLY A 78 -1.20 5.34 3.86
CA GLY A 78 -2.52 5.84 3.48
C GLY A 78 -2.67 6.16 2.00
N TRP A 79 -3.40 7.23 1.66
CA TRP A 79 -3.86 7.53 0.29
C TRP A 79 -2.69 7.94 -0.61
N GLY A 80 -2.05 6.97 -1.25
CA GLY A 80 -1.04 7.18 -2.27
C GLY A 80 0.39 7.37 -1.77
N TYR A 81 0.65 7.25 -0.46
CA TYR A 81 1.99 7.35 0.11
C TYR A 81 2.42 6.07 0.81
N SER A 82 3.70 5.75 0.65
CA SER A 82 4.36 4.66 1.35
C SER A 82 5.66 5.14 1.98
N MET A 83 6.13 4.39 2.97
CA MET A 83 7.40 4.59 3.63
C MET A 83 8.21 3.29 3.63
N GLN A 84 9.45 3.35 3.17
CA GLN A 84 10.42 2.28 3.40
C GLN A 84 11.44 2.73 4.44
N GLN A 85 11.81 1.84 5.35
CA GLN A 85 12.85 2.11 6.34
C GLN A 85 14.08 1.27 6.06
N ASN A 86 15.23 1.92 6.02
CA ASN A 86 16.52 1.27 5.82
C ASN A 86 17.47 1.71 6.93
N LEU A 87 18.37 0.83 7.35
CA LEU A 87 19.53 1.19 8.13
C LEU A 87 20.73 1.33 7.18
N ILE A 88 21.39 2.48 7.21
CA ILE A 88 22.51 2.78 6.33
C ILE A 88 23.79 2.85 7.16
N PHE A 89 24.72 1.96 6.89
CA PHE A 89 26.05 1.95 7.48
C PHE A 89 27.03 2.65 6.56
N THR A 90 27.75 3.64 7.08
CA THR A 90 28.92 4.23 6.41
C THR A 90 30.16 3.47 6.85
N ILE A 91 30.86 2.85 5.91
CA ILE A 91 32.04 2.01 6.16
C ILE A 91 33.25 2.67 5.52
N GLU A 92 34.29 2.89 6.33
CA GLU A 92 35.54 3.53 5.94
C GLU A 92 36.71 2.62 6.31
N GLY A 93 37.33 2.01 5.31
CA GLY A 93 38.30 0.93 5.54
C GLY A 93 37.63 -0.26 6.23
N ASN A 94 38.16 -0.69 7.37
CA ASN A 94 37.68 -1.86 8.11
C ASN A 94 36.81 -1.52 9.33
N LYS A 95 36.17 -0.34 9.34
CA LYS A 95 35.31 0.11 10.45
C LYS A 95 34.03 0.76 9.96
N VAL A 96 32.97 0.63 10.75
CA VAL A 96 31.74 1.42 10.60
C VAL A 96 32.00 2.81 11.18
N ALA A 97 31.96 3.82 10.32
CA ALA A 97 32.12 5.22 10.70
C ALA A 97 30.81 5.80 11.28
N SER A 98 29.66 5.38 10.75
CA SER A 98 28.34 5.75 11.28
C SER A 98 27.27 4.75 10.84
N ALA A 99 26.15 4.71 11.56
CA ALA A 99 24.94 4.00 11.16
C ALA A 99 23.72 4.87 11.47
N ASN A 100 22.85 5.07 10.47
CA ASN A 100 21.65 5.89 10.63
C ASN A 100 20.44 5.18 10.06
N LYS A 101 19.29 5.31 10.73
CA LYS A 101 18.01 4.86 10.20
C LYS A 101 17.50 5.92 9.23
N VAL A 102 17.11 5.51 8.03
CA VAL A 102 16.59 6.38 6.99
C VAL A 102 15.20 5.91 6.60
N SER A 103 14.22 6.75 6.90
CA SER A 103 12.85 6.60 6.44
C SER A 103 12.69 7.34 5.13
N LEU A 104 12.41 6.60 4.06
CA LEU A 104 12.12 7.10 2.72
C LEU A 104 10.60 7.17 2.57
N PHE A 105 10.07 8.36 2.34
CA PHE A 105 8.65 8.62 2.09
C PHE A 105 8.46 9.10 0.66
N ALA A 106 7.58 8.47 -0.10
CA ALA A 106 7.22 8.92 -1.44
C ALA A 106 5.82 8.42 -1.77
N ASP A 107 5.35 8.74 -2.98
CA ASP A 107 4.15 8.09 -3.46
C ASP A 107 4.34 6.57 -3.55
N THR A 108 3.26 5.79 -3.40
CA THR A 108 3.30 4.32 -3.31
C THR A 108 4.08 3.68 -4.46
N ARG A 109 3.94 4.18 -5.69
CA ARG A 109 4.66 3.65 -6.85
C ARG A 109 6.16 3.89 -6.71
N THR A 110 6.56 5.10 -6.34
CA THR A 110 7.99 5.41 -6.14
C THR A 110 8.62 4.49 -5.11
N VAL A 111 7.92 4.21 -4.00
CA VAL A 111 8.43 3.24 -3.01
C VAL A 111 8.38 1.81 -3.52
N ALA A 112 7.33 1.42 -4.26
CA ALA A 112 7.15 0.03 -4.67
C ALA A 112 8.03 -0.40 -5.84
N GLU A 113 8.28 0.50 -6.79
CA GLU A 113 9.00 0.23 -8.03
C GLU A 113 10.41 0.82 -8.04
N PHE A 114 10.66 1.89 -7.28
CA PHE A 114 11.87 2.71 -7.42
C PHE A 114 12.61 3.00 -6.10
N SER A 115 12.30 2.30 -5.00
CA SER A 115 12.93 2.60 -3.71
C SER A 115 14.43 2.32 -3.67
N GLU A 116 14.90 1.24 -4.30
CA GLU A 116 16.33 0.93 -4.43
C GLU A 116 17.09 2.04 -5.17
N GLN A 117 16.46 2.59 -6.19
CA GLN A 117 17.01 3.70 -6.94
C GLN A 117 17.00 5.00 -6.13
N ALA A 118 15.89 5.30 -5.46
CA ALA A 118 15.75 6.48 -4.62
C ALA A 118 16.78 6.47 -3.47
N ILE A 119 16.95 5.33 -2.77
CA ILE A 119 17.95 5.22 -1.70
C ILE A 119 19.38 5.34 -2.23
N SER A 120 19.66 4.77 -3.41
CA SER A 120 20.97 4.91 -4.07
C SER A 120 21.27 6.37 -4.44
N ASN A 121 20.29 7.11 -4.96
CA ASN A 121 20.43 8.54 -5.27
C ASN A 121 20.71 9.37 -4.01
N PHE A 122 19.98 9.10 -2.92
CA PHE A 122 20.20 9.73 -1.63
C PHE A 122 21.62 9.49 -1.11
N VAL A 123 22.06 8.24 -1.09
CA VAL A 123 23.39 7.84 -0.60
C VAL A 123 24.51 8.46 -1.45
N LYS A 124 24.38 8.43 -2.78
CA LYS A 124 25.37 9.00 -3.70
C LYS A 124 25.31 10.52 -3.82
N LYS A 125 24.33 11.16 -3.19
CA LYS A 125 24.01 12.59 -3.34
C LYS A 125 23.84 13.01 -4.81
N GLN A 126 23.22 12.14 -5.61
CA GLN A 126 23.02 12.35 -7.04
C GLN A 126 21.67 13.00 -7.32
N VAL A 127 21.67 13.95 -8.26
CA VAL A 127 20.43 14.48 -8.85
C VAL A 127 19.97 13.49 -9.91
N TYR A 128 18.73 13.05 -9.81
CA TYR A 128 18.15 12.13 -10.78
C TYR A 128 17.30 12.87 -11.82
N ARG A 129 17.29 12.35 -13.06
CA ARG A 129 16.65 12.96 -14.25
C ARG A 129 15.68 12.02 -14.98
N GLY A 130 15.04 11.10 -14.27
CA GLY A 130 13.95 10.30 -14.84
C GLY A 130 12.62 10.82 -14.32
N ASP A 131 11.72 11.17 -15.22
CA ASP A 131 10.37 11.70 -14.92
C ASP A 131 9.49 10.72 -14.11
N GLU A 132 9.98 9.51 -13.85
CA GLU A 132 9.28 8.43 -13.16
C GLU A 132 9.48 8.43 -11.65
N LEU A 133 10.58 9.02 -11.15
CA LEU A 133 10.83 9.13 -9.71
C LEU A 133 10.09 10.38 -9.22
N GLY A 134 8.98 10.20 -8.51
CA GLY A 134 8.24 11.30 -7.89
C GLY A 134 9.08 12.06 -6.86
N LYS A 135 8.46 13.03 -6.18
CA LYS A 135 9.12 13.70 -5.05
C LYS A 135 9.32 12.70 -3.91
N VAL A 136 10.56 12.54 -3.45
CA VAL A 136 10.93 11.65 -2.35
C VAL A 136 11.39 12.47 -1.17
N TYR A 137 10.96 12.11 0.02
CA TYR A 137 11.42 12.68 1.28
C TYR A 137 12.23 11.65 2.07
N TYR A 138 13.30 12.09 2.71
CA TYR A 138 14.15 11.28 3.56
C TYR A 138 14.16 11.92 4.95
N MET A 139 13.88 11.11 5.97
CA MET A 139 14.07 11.48 7.36
C MET A 139 15.15 10.58 7.95
N VAL A 140 16.22 11.18 8.46
CA VAL A 140 17.40 10.48 8.94
C VAL A 140 17.44 10.57 10.45
N TYR A 141 17.49 9.42 11.09
CA TYR A 141 17.48 9.25 12.54
C TYR A 141 18.77 8.58 12.99
N ASP A 142 19.17 8.83 14.22
CA ASP A 142 20.14 8.00 14.91
C ASP A 142 19.51 6.65 15.33
N LEU A 143 20.26 5.84 16.06
CA LEU A 143 19.78 4.53 16.56
C LEU A 143 18.77 4.63 17.71
N ASN A 144 18.59 5.81 18.31
CA ASN A 144 17.65 6.08 19.38
C ASN A 144 16.37 6.78 18.86
N ASP A 145 16.14 6.73 17.54
CA ASP A 145 15.02 7.38 16.85
C ASP A 145 14.95 8.91 17.02
N THR A 146 16.10 9.55 17.31
CA THR A 146 16.21 11.01 17.28
C THR A 146 16.42 11.48 15.85
N LEU A 147 15.52 12.33 15.34
CA LEU A 147 15.64 12.92 14.01
C LEU A 147 16.89 13.81 13.96
N LEU A 148 17.84 13.46 13.09
CA LEU A 148 19.06 14.21 12.85
C LEU A 148 18.83 15.30 11.81
N TYR A 149 18.22 14.94 10.67
CA TYR A 149 17.87 15.86 9.60
C TYR A 149 16.88 15.23 8.63
N SER A 150 16.32 16.06 7.76
CA SER A 150 15.48 15.62 6.64
C SER A 150 15.86 16.29 5.33
N GLN A 151 15.61 15.57 4.23
CA GLN A 151 15.88 16.01 2.86
C GLN A 151 14.72 15.66 1.94
N SER A 152 14.59 16.39 0.84
CA SER A 152 13.75 16.02 -0.29
C SER A 152 14.60 15.85 -1.53
N LEU A 153 14.32 14.84 -2.35
CA LEU A 153 14.82 14.68 -3.70
C LEU A 153 13.66 14.91 -4.67
N ASP A 154 13.86 15.84 -5.60
CA ASP A 154 12.99 16.06 -6.75
C ASP A 154 13.85 16.30 -8.01
N SER A 155 13.22 16.75 -9.11
CA SER A 155 13.90 17.04 -10.38
C SER A 155 15.00 18.11 -10.28
N SER A 156 15.00 18.93 -9.22
CA SER A 156 16.03 19.93 -8.95
C SER A 156 17.17 19.43 -8.05
N GLY A 157 17.05 18.20 -7.52
CA GLY A 157 18.06 17.56 -6.71
C GLY A 157 17.71 17.44 -5.23
N LEU A 158 18.71 17.07 -4.43
CA LEU A 158 18.57 16.93 -2.98
C LEU A 158 18.60 18.31 -2.31
N LYS A 159 17.59 18.56 -1.47
CA LYS A 159 17.46 19.79 -0.69
C LYS A 159 17.21 19.44 0.77
N MET A 160 17.79 20.23 1.68
CA MET A 160 17.41 20.16 3.09
C MET A 160 15.98 20.68 3.23
N VAL A 161 15.19 19.97 4.02
CA VAL A 161 13.83 20.37 4.40
C VAL A 161 13.65 20.08 5.87
N ASN A 162 12.76 20.80 6.54
CA ASN A 162 12.39 20.50 7.93
C ASN A 162 11.09 19.71 7.93
N LEU A 163 11.19 18.39 8.13
CA LEU A 163 10.06 17.47 8.17
C LEU A 163 9.84 16.95 9.57
N GLN A 164 8.58 16.88 9.98
CA GLN A 164 8.17 16.20 11.21
C GLN A 164 6.97 15.31 10.93
N LEU A 165 6.94 14.15 11.60
CA LEU A 165 5.73 13.35 11.67
C LEU A 165 4.90 13.85 12.87
N LYS A 166 3.67 14.28 12.63
CA LYS A 166 2.78 14.79 13.67
C LYS A 166 1.48 14.00 13.70
N THR A 167 0.93 13.83 14.89
CA THR A 167 -0.46 13.41 15.05
C THR A 167 -1.35 14.63 15.23
N LYS A 168 -2.53 14.58 14.64
CA LYS A 168 -3.66 15.42 15.04
C LYS A 168 -4.64 14.50 15.74
N ASP A 169 -4.81 14.70 17.04
CA ASP A 169 -5.87 14.00 17.74
C ASP A 169 -7.18 14.55 17.17
N ALA A 170 -8.02 13.66 16.62
CA ALA A 170 -9.37 14.02 16.26
C ALA A 170 -10.04 14.52 17.54
N ASP A 171 -10.46 15.79 17.56
CA ASP A 171 -10.97 16.53 18.72
C ASP A 171 -11.82 15.64 19.64
N THR A 172 -11.20 15.06 20.69
CA THR A 172 -11.90 14.31 21.73
C THR A 172 -12.46 15.26 22.78
N ASN A 173 -13.04 16.38 22.33
CA ASN A 173 -13.98 17.17 23.13
C ASN A 173 -15.29 16.39 23.32
N VAL A 174 -15.18 15.14 23.77
CA VAL A 174 -16.26 14.47 24.47
C VAL A 174 -16.39 15.22 25.78
N ASN A 175 -17.34 16.14 25.82
CA ASN A 175 -17.73 16.89 26.99
C ASN A 175 -17.65 15.99 28.22
N LYS A 176 -16.66 16.23 29.09
CA LYS A 176 -16.59 15.68 30.44
C LYS A 176 -17.68 16.34 31.29
N GLU A 177 -18.94 16.23 30.89
CA GLU A 177 -20.04 16.51 31.78
C GLU A 177 -20.11 15.37 32.80
N ASN A 178 -20.17 15.74 34.08
CA ASN A 178 -20.08 14.96 35.31
C ASN A 178 -21.13 13.82 35.45
N SER A 179 -21.23 12.95 34.46
CA SER A 179 -22.08 11.77 34.49
C SER A 179 -21.30 10.62 35.13
N LYS A 180 -21.89 10.04 36.18
CA LYS A 180 -21.31 8.93 36.96
C LYS A 180 -20.83 7.82 36.01
N PRO A 181 -19.66 7.20 36.28
CA PRO A 181 -19.10 6.16 35.42
C PRO A 181 -20.07 4.98 35.37
N ASP A 182 -20.74 4.85 34.23
CA ASP A 182 -21.53 3.67 33.88
C ASP A 182 -20.52 2.58 33.47
N THR A 183 -20.29 1.62 34.35
CA THR A 183 -19.31 0.53 34.18
C THR A 183 -19.69 -0.48 33.08
N SER A 184 -20.70 -0.18 32.27
CA SER A 184 -21.18 -1.02 31.17
C SER A 184 -20.90 -0.47 29.76
N LYS A 185 -20.26 0.70 29.60
CA LYS A 185 -20.14 1.36 28.29
C LYS A 185 -18.82 1.10 27.57
N ASN A 186 -18.97 0.71 26.30
CA ASN A 186 -17.96 0.60 25.26
C ASN A 186 -16.79 1.56 25.45
N ILE A 187 -15.57 1.02 25.45
CA ILE A 187 -14.34 1.81 25.39
C ILE A 187 -14.45 2.69 24.13
N PRO A 188 -14.41 4.03 24.26
CA PRO A 188 -14.49 4.91 23.10
C PRO A 188 -13.32 4.61 22.17
N VAL A 189 -13.63 4.40 20.89
CA VAL A 189 -12.60 4.26 19.86
C VAL A 189 -11.92 5.62 19.70
N VAL A 190 -10.64 5.70 20.04
CA VAL A 190 -9.84 6.91 19.88
C VAL A 190 -9.04 6.77 18.59
N CYS A 191 -9.31 7.65 17.62
CA CYS A 191 -8.57 7.71 16.37
C CYS A 191 -7.60 8.88 16.36
N SER A 192 -6.37 8.62 15.92
CA SER A 192 -5.32 9.62 15.69
C SER A 192 -4.99 9.67 14.21
N GLU A 193 -5.02 10.86 13.64
CA GLU A 193 -4.63 11.13 12.26
C GLU A 193 -3.14 11.48 12.23
N TRP A 194 -2.39 10.88 11.30
CA TRP A 194 -0.96 11.08 11.13
C TRP A 194 -0.67 11.94 9.92
N TYR A 195 0.25 12.90 10.06
CA TYR A 195 0.62 13.87 9.04
C TYR A 195 2.13 13.97 8.90
N LEU A 196 2.61 14.10 7.67
CA LEU A 196 3.95 14.60 7.38
C LEU A 196 3.88 16.11 7.24
N VAL A 197 4.54 16.83 8.13
CA VAL A 197 4.52 18.30 8.18
C VAL A 197 5.86 18.85 7.73
N GLN A 198 5.83 19.66 6.67
CA GLN A 198 6.99 20.41 6.20
C GLN A 198 6.95 21.84 6.73
N TYR A 199 8.01 22.27 7.39
CA TYR A 199 8.23 23.63 7.88
C TYR A 199 9.08 24.43 6.89
N TYR A 200 8.68 25.66 6.61
CA TYR A 200 9.41 26.60 5.75
C TYR A 200 10.03 27.72 6.58
N ASP A 201 11.05 28.38 6.02
CA ASP A 201 11.81 29.44 6.69
C ASP A 201 10.95 30.68 7.01
N ASP A 202 9.84 30.88 6.30
CA ASP A 202 8.86 31.95 6.54
C ASP A 202 7.88 31.62 7.69
N GLY A 203 8.06 30.47 8.34
CA GLY A 203 7.21 29.98 9.42
C GLY A 203 5.93 29.28 8.95
N THR A 204 5.70 29.16 7.64
CA THR A 204 4.54 28.41 7.12
C THR A 204 4.76 26.90 7.28
N GLU A 205 3.64 26.17 7.33
CA GLU A 205 3.61 24.72 7.47
C GLU A 205 2.76 24.10 6.37
N TYR A 206 3.26 23.02 5.75
CA TYR A 206 2.49 22.21 4.82
C TYR A 206 2.23 20.83 5.40
N TRP A 207 0.94 20.53 5.61
CA TRP A 207 0.48 19.30 6.26
C TRP A 207 0.02 18.31 5.19
N THR A 208 0.75 17.20 5.05
CA THR A 208 0.37 16.09 4.18
C THR A 208 -0.26 15.00 5.03
N TYR A 209 -1.56 14.77 4.87
CA TYR A 209 -2.24 13.66 5.53
C TYR A 209 -1.63 12.33 5.08
N LEU A 210 -1.38 11.45 6.04
CA LEU A 210 -0.91 10.11 5.80
C LEU A 210 -2.07 9.14 6.05
N TYR A 211 -2.29 8.75 7.31
CA TYR A 211 -3.24 7.69 7.69
C TYR A 211 -3.86 7.96 9.05
N THR A 212 -4.93 7.22 9.37
CA THR A 212 -5.58 7.25 10.68
C THR A 212 -5.38 5.92 11.38
N THR A 213 -5.00 5.96 12.66
CA THR A 213 -4.93 4.78 13.54
C THR A 213 -5.99 4.91 14.62
N CYS A 214 -6.82 3.88 14.81
CA CYS A 214 -7.83 3.85 15.85
C CYS A 214 -7.49 2.79 16.92
N SER A 215 -7.58 3.17 18.19
CA SER A 215 -7.43 2.28 19.33
C SER A 215 -8.79 2.07 20.02
N GLY A 216 -9.21 0.82 20.11
CA GLY A 216 -10.46 0.42 20.75
C GLY A 216 -10.83 -1.02 20.36
N THR A 217 -11.00 -1.89 21.35
CA THR A 217 -11.53 -3.24 21.12
C THR A 217 -13.03 -3.12 20.88
N ALA A 218 -13.45 -3.09 19.62
CA ALA A 218 -14.82 -3.41 19.28
C ALA A 218 -15.03 -4.91 19.55
N THR A 219 -15.33 -5.26 20.81
CA THR A 219 -15.85 -6.57 21.16
C THR A 219 -17.23 -6.71 20.53
N GLY A 220 -17.28 -7.43 19.42
CA GLY A 220 -18.41 -8.24 18.96
C GLY A 220 -19.80 -7.61 18.96
N GLY A 221 -20.30 -7.31 17.76
CA GLY A 221 -21.74 -7.11 17.56
C GLY A 221 -22.02 -6.59 16.17
N GLY A 222 -22.37 -7.48 15.25
CA GLY A 222 -22.89 -7.09 13.94
C GLY A 222 -24.18 -6.28 14.08
N GLY A 223 -24.42 -5.42 13.09
CA GLY A 223 -25.73 -4.85 12.84
C GLY A 223 -25.77 -3.32 12.82
N GLY A 224 -25.90 -2.77 11.61
CA GLY A 224 -26.90 -1.74 11.30
C GLY A 224 -26.73 -0.34 11.88
N GLY A 225 -26.56 0.61 10.96
CA GLY A 225 -27.33 1.87 10.94
C GLY A 225 -27.08 2.88 12.06
N GLY A 226 -26.60 4.06 11.67
CA GLY A 226 -26.62 5.22 12.56
C GLY A 226 -25.88 6.41 11.97
N GLY A 227 -26.53 7.11 11.04
CA GLY A 227 -26.08 8.42 10.57
C GLY A 227 -26.04 9.42 11.73
N GLY A 228 -24.88 10.04 11.92
CA GLY A 228 -24.67 11.12 12.89
C GLY A 228 -24.08 12.34 12.19
N ASN A 229 -24.95 13.28 11.84
CA ASN A 229 -24.61 14.63 11.37
C ASN A 229 -23.61 15.31 12.33
N HIS A 230 -22.43 15.64 11.84
CA HIS A 230 -21.53 16.61 12.47
C HIS A 230 -21.24 17.72 11.45
N GLY A 231 -21.93 18.84 11.64
CA GLY A 231 -21.73 20.05 10.85
C GLY A 231 -20.66 20.96 11.46
N GLY A 232 -19.96 21.67 10.57
CA GLY A 232 -19.60 23.06 10.78
C GLY A 232 -18.26 23.35 11.45
N GLY A 233 -17.18 23.35 10.65
CA GLY A 233 -15.92 24.03 10.96
C GLY A 233 -15.41 24.78 9.72
N SER A 234 -15.77 26.06 9.61
CA SER A 234 -15.38 26.97 8.53
C SER A 234 -13.96 27.48 8.74
N GLY A 235 -13.07 27.27 7.77
CA GLY A 235 -11.77 27.95 7.71
C GLY A 235 -10.78 27.30 6.75
N GLY A 236 -10.78 27.72 5.49
CA GLY A 236 -9.75 27.34 4.50
C GLY A 236 -10.32 27.12 3.10
N THR A 237 -10.45 28.20 2.34
CA THR A 237 -10.78 28.19 0.90
C THR A 237 -9.71 27.45 0.10
N SER A 238 -9.94 26.17 -0.16
CA SER A 238 -9.53 25.48 -1.38
C SER A 238 -10.57 24.39 -1.66
N SER A 239 -11.68 24.78 -2.28
CA SER A 239 -12.65 23.81 -2.80
C SER A 239 -12.00 23.09 -3.98
N THR A 240 -11.25 22.02 -3.71
CA THR A 240 -10.91 21.06 -4.74
C THR A 240 -12.23 20.43 -5.18
N SER A 241 -12.73 20.87 -6.34
CA SER A 241 -13.91 20.29 -6.97
C SER A 241 -13.66 18.80 -7.14
N PHE A 242 -14.43 17.95 -6.45
CA PHE A 242 -14.36 16.50 -6.66
C PHE A 242 -14.91 16.21 -8.05
N VAL A 243 -14.04 15.85 -8.98
CA VAL A 243 -14.44 15.45 -10.32
C VAL A 243 -14.82 13.97 -10.27
N VAL A 244 -16.10 13.67 -10.36
CA VAL A 244 -16.60 12.33 -10.65
C VAL A 244 -17.06 12.30 -12.11
N ALA A 245 -16.54 11.36 -12.89
CA ALA A 245 -16.86 11.24 -14.31
C ALA A 245 -17.91 10.15 -14.55
N ALA A 246 -18.87 10.45 -15.44
CA ALA A 246 -19.74 9.44 -16.04
C ALA A 246 -18.94 8.62 -17.08
N PRO A 247 -19.42 7.43 -17.50
CA PRO A 247 -18.68 6.63 -18.49
C PRO A 247 -18.73 7.29 -19.87
N ILE A 248 -17.66 7.14 -20.66
CA ILE A 248 -17.62 7.63 -22.06
C ILE A 248 -18.63 6.86 -22.92
N THR A 249 -18.72 5.55 -22.72
CA THR A 249 -19.67 4.68 -23.42
C THR A 249 -20.44 3.86 -22.41
N THR A 250 -21.70 4.21 -22.22
CA THR A 250 -22.64 3.42 -21.40
C THR A 250 -23.00 2.13 -22.12
N ILE A 251 -23.07 1.03 -21.36
CA ILE A 251 -23.49 -0.29 -21.86
C ILE A 251 -24.61 -0.86 -20.99
N ASP A 252 -25.48 -1.68 -21.59
CA ASP A 252 -26.27 -2.65 -20.83
C ASP A 252 -25.36 -3.85 -20.53
N ILE A 253 -24.93 -3.96 -19.27
CA ILE A 253 -24.00 -5.02 -18.86
C ILE A 253 -24.62 -6.41 -19.00
N GLN A 254 -25.93 -6.56 -18.82
CA GLN A 254 -26.61 -7.84 -18.95
C GLN A 254 -26.63 -8.29 -20.41
N GLU A 255 -26.90 -7.38 -21.35
CA GLU A 255 -26.81 -7.68 -22.78
C GLU A 255 -25.37 -7.95 -23.20
N ARG A 256 -24.41 -7.12 -22.76
CA ARG A 256 -23.01 -7.26 -23.13
C ARG A 256 -22.39 -8.57 -22.64
N LEU A 257 -22.75 -9.02 -21.44
CA LEU A 257 -22.28 -10.28 -20.87
C LEU A 257 -22.88 -11.52 -21.56
N LYS A 258 -24.05 -11.42 -22.20
CA LYS A 258 -24.60 -12.54 -22.99
C LYS A 258 -23.71 -12.93 -24.16
N CYS A 259 -22.85 -12.02 -24.65
CA CYS A 259 -21.97 -12.30 -25.78
C CYS A 259 -20.91 -13.37 -25.48
N PHE A 260 -20.66 -13.66 -24.20
CA PHE A 260 -19.84 -14.81 -23.79
C PHE A 260 -20.46 -16.17 -24.19
N ASN A 261 -21.74 -16.23 -24.52
CA ASN A 261 -22.39 -17.44 -25.03
C ASN A 261 -21.94 -17.80 -26.45
N ASN A 262 -21.34 -16.86 -27.20
CA ASN A 262 -20.87 -17.09 -28.57
C ASN A 262 -19.53 -17.85 -28.62
N VAL A 263 -18.88 -18.01 -27.47
CA VAL A 263 -17.68 -18.85 -27.32
C VAL A 263 -18.10 -20.24 -26.87
N VAL A 264 -17.63 -21.26 -27.59
CA VAL A 264 -17.88 -22.68 -27.27
C VAL A 264 -17.48 -22.97 -25.83
N ASN A 265 -18.29 -23.78 -25.18
CA ASN A 265 -18.17 -24.12 -23.77
C ASN A 265 -17.96 -25.63 -23.61
N ASP A 266 -16.69 -26.05 -23.58
CA ASP A 266 -16.26 -27.44 -23.41
C ASP A 266 -15.00 -27.52 -22.51
N ALA A 267 -14.38 -28.69 -22.43
CA ALA A 267 -13.21 -28.95 -21.58
C ALA A 267 -11.96 -28.11 -21.95
N ASN A 268 -11.90 -27.56 -23.17
CA ASN A 268 -10.81 -26.71 -23.63
C ASN A 268 -11.06 -25.21 -23.39
N THR A 269 -12.27 -24.84 -22.93
CA THR A 269 -12.63 -23.45 -22.68
C THR A 269 -11.87 -22.91 -21.47
N LYS A 270 -11.23 -21.76 -21.66
CA LYS A 270 -10.47 -21.05 -20.62
C LYS A 270 -11.21 -19.79 -20.22
N TYR A 271 -11.17 -19.48 -18.92
CA TYR A 271 -11.75 -18.29 -18.34
C TYR A 271 -10.70 -17.53 -17.57
N LYS A 272 -10.72 -16.21 -17.69
CA LYS A 272 -9.82 -15.34 -16.95
C LYS A 272 -10.58 -14.10 -16.48
N VAL A 273 -10.30 -13.69 -15.26
CA VAL A 273 -10.84 -12.46 -14.66
C VAL A 273 -9.67 -11.65 -14.14
N THR A 274 -9.68 -10.36 -14.42
CA THR A 274 -8.64 -9.42 -14.03
C THR A 274 -9.26 -8.24 -13.30
N LEU A 275 -8.82 -7.98 -12.07
CA LEU A 275 -9.04 -6.72 -11.38
C LEU A 275 -7.99 -5.72 -11.84
N ASN A 276 -8.43 -4.54 -12.26
CA ASN A 276 -7.57 -3.46 -12.71
C ASN A 276 -7.73 -2.26 -11.78
N ALA A 277 -6.62 -1.63 -11.42
CA ALA A 277 -6.59 -0.38 -10.68
C ALA A 277 -5.82 0.69 -11.46
N HIS A 278 -6.39 1.89 -11.53
CA HIS A 278 -5.82 3.12 -12.04
C HIS A 278 -5.68 4.09 -10.87
N ARG A 279 -4.46 4.55 -10.61
CA ARG A 279 -4.19 5.47 -9.50
C ARG A 279 -4.80 6.83 -9.77
N ILE A 280 -4.99 7.58 -8.69
CA ILE A 280 -5.27 9.01 -8.78
C ILE A 280 -3.97 9.68 -9.25
N ASP A 281 -4.08 10.46 -10.32
CA ASP A 281 -2.99 11.35 -10.74
C ASP A 281 -3.25 12.72 -10.12
N LEU A 282 -2.51 13.06 -9.06
CA LEU A 282 -2.69 14.31 -8.31
C LEU A 282 -2.42 15.57 -9.17
N ASN A 283 -1.77 15.41 -10.32
CA ASN A 283 -1.53 16.50 -11.28
C ASN A 283 -2.57 16.51 -12.41
N SER A 284 -3.56 15.61 -12.39
CA SER A 284 -4.64 15.52 -13.37
C SER A 284 -5.99 15.73 -12.70
N ASP A 285 -6.96 16.17 -13.48
CA ASP A 285 -8.39 16.16 -13.16
C ASP A 285 -9.02 14.76 -13.12
N LYS A 286 -8.21 13.70 -13.15
CA LYS A 286 -8.68 12.32 -13.29
C LYS A 286 -8.77 11.66 -11.92
N PRO A 287 -9.98 11.38 -11.43
CA PRO A 287 -10.10 10.45 -10.32
C PRO A 287 -9.52 9.11 -10.78
N GLY A 288 -8.84 8.41 -9.86
CA GLY A 288 -8.46 7.02 -10.08
C GLY A 288 -9.68 6.17 -10.45
N HIS A 289 -9.46 4.94 -10.92
CA HIS A 289 -10.56 4.03 -11.25
C HIS A 289 -10.23 2.58 -10.97
N ALA A 290 -11.22 1.81 -10.53
CA ALA A 290 -11.11 0.36 -10.42
C ALA A 290 -12.16 -0.30 -11.32
N PHE A 291 -11.75 -1.32 -12.06
CA PHE A 291 -12.61 -1.96 -13.06
C PHE A 291 -12.20 -3.41 -13.31
N LEU A 292 -13.04 -4.13 -14.04
CA LEU A 292 -12.84 -5.54 -14.34
C LEU A 292 -12.58 -5.76 -15.82
N THR A 293 -11.73 -6.74 -16.11
CA THR A 293 -11.66 -7.36 -17.43
C THR A 293 -11.98 -8.84 -17.26
N ILE A 294 -12.92 -9.36 -18.06
CA ILE A 294 -13.22 -10.79 -18.09
C ILE A 294 -13.05 -11.34 -19.50
N GLU A 295 -12.56 -12.57 -19.60
CA GLU A 295 -12.22 -13.24 -20.85
C GLU A 295 -12.70 -14.70 -20.84
N LYS A 296 -13.24 -15.15 -21.97
CA LYS A 296 -13.55 -16.55 -22.27
C LYS A 296 -12.99 -16.89 -23.64
N SER A 297 -12.23 -17.97 -23.73
CA SER A 297 -11.65 -18.40 -25.00
C SER A 297 -11.75 -19.90 -25.19
N ASN A 298 -11.86 -20.32 -26.46
CA ASN A 298 -11.79 -21.71 -26.89
C ASN A 298 -11.17 -21.76 -28.29
N GLY A 299 -9.96 -22.31 -28.42
CA GLY A 299 -9.21 -22.29 -29.67
C GLY A 299 -8.95 -20.86 -30.15
N THR A 300 -9.49 -20.52 -31.32
CA THR A 300 -9.40 -19.17 -31.93
C THR A 300 -10.51 -18.23 -31.49
N GLN A 301 -11.55 -18.72 -30.82
CA GLN A 301 -12.63 -17.89 -30.30
C GLN A 301 -12.18 -17.19 -29.03
N LEU A 302 -12.41 -15.88 -28.96
CA LEU A 302 -12.15 -15.05 -27.78
C LEU A 302 -13.30 -14.06 -27.63
N GLN A 303 -13.96 -14.09 -26.48
CA GLN A 303 -14.79 -13.00 -26.01
C GLN A 303 -14.10 -12.32 -24.84
N ARG A 304 -14.06 -10.99 -24.87
CA ARG A 304 -13.45 -10.16 -23.83
C ARG A 304 -14.30 -8.92 -23.57
N LEU A 305 -14.41 -8.53 -22.32
CA LEU A 305 -15.03 -7.27 -21.92
C LEU A 305 -14.23 -6.62 -20.79
N SER A 306 -13.85 -5.35 -20.98
CA SER A 306 -13.32 -4.48 -19.93
C SER A 306 -14.37 -3.45 -19.56
N TYR A 307 -14.83 -3.45 -18.31
CA TYR A 307 -15.99 -2.66 -17.87
C TYR A 307 -15.86 -2.19 -16.43
N GLY A 308 -16.48 -1.06 -16.12
CA GLY A 308 -16.47 -0.45 -14.79
C GLY A 308 -17.81 0.16 -14.41
N PHE A 309 -17.88 0.59 -13.15
CA PHE A 309 -19.08 1.12 -12.50
C PHE A 309 -18.93 2.62 -12.23
N TYR A 310 -19.95 3.38 -12.60
CA TYR A 310 -19.91 4.84 -12.68
C TYR A 310 -21.23 5.45 -12.18
N PRO A 311 -21.25 6.74 -11.84
CA PRO A 311 -22.52 7.45 -11.85
C PRO A 311 -23.02 7.64 -13.28
N GLN A 312 -24.33 7.66 -13.46
CA GLN A 312 -24.94 7.98 -14.75
C GLN A 312 -24.67 9.43 -15.18
N SER A 313 -24.54 10.35 -14.22
CA SER A 313 -24.15 11.75 -14.48
C SER A 313 -23.11 12.23 -13.46
N GLY A 314 -22.04 12.88 -13.96
CA GLY A 314 -20.92 13.35 -13.13
C GLY A 314 -21.27 14.42 -12.08
N PRO A 315 -21.98 15.51 -12.44
CA PRO A 315 -22.26 16.60 -11.50
C PRO A 315 -23.07 16.20 -10.27
N SER A 316 -23.94 15.20 -10.40
CA SER A 316 -24.81 14.76 -9.30
C SER A 316 -24.05 13.94 -8.25
N ALA A 317 -23.05 13.16 -8.67
CA ALA A 317 -22.25 12.32 -7.78
C ALA A 317 -21.26 13.12 -6.90
N ALA A 318 -20.92 14.34 -7.30
CA ALA A 318 -20.08 15.23 -6.49
C ALA A 318 -20.77 15.71 -5.20
N THR A 319 -22.08 15.51 -5.08
CA THR A 319 -22.84 15.82 -3.85
C THR A 319 -22.65 14.81 -2.73
N MET A 320 -21.90 13.72 -2.97
CA MET A 320 -21.71 12.59 -2.05
C MET A 320 -23.02 11.91 -1.60
N LEU A 321 -24.11 12.16 -2.32
CA LEU A 321 -25.37 11.44 -2.17
C LEU A 321 -25.44 10.30 -3.19
N PRO A 322 -26.17 9.22 -2.89
CA PRO A 322 -26.43 8.17 -3.87
C PRO A 322 -27.11 8.73 -5.12
N VAL A 323 -26.59 8.35 -6.29
CA VAL A 323 -27.15 8.70 -7.60
C VAL A 323 -27.38 7.46 -8.45
N THR A 324 -28.14 7.57 -9.53
CA THR A 324 -28.28 6.46 -10.49
C THR A 324 -26.92 6.08 -11.04
N SER A 325 -26.63 4.79 -11.08
CA SER A 325 -25.39 4.25 -11.63
C SER A 325 -25.48 3.98 -13.13
N ALA A 326 -24.33 3.78 -13.76
CA ALA A 326 -24.19 3.32 -15.12
C ALA A 326 -22.98 2.38 -15.25
N MET A 327 -23.07 1.46 -16.19
CA MET A 327 -21.96 0.59 -16.58
C MET A 327 -21.26 1.18 -17.79
N GLY A 328 -19.94 1.27 -17.74
CA GLY A 328 -19.12 1.80 -18.82
C GLY A 328 -18.21 0.74 -19.42
N GLU A 329 -18.04 0.75 -20.75
CA GLU A 329 -16.95 0.00 -21.39
C GLU A 329 -15.64 0.78 -21.27
N GLU A 330 -14.58 0.16 -20.76
CA GLU A 330 -13.31 0.84 -20.47
C GLU A 330 -12.43 0.99 -21.73
N SER A 331 -12.63 0.13 -22.72
CA SER A 331 -11.83 0.13 -23.94
C SER A 331 -12.14 1.29 -24.91
N SER A 332 -13.23 2.02 -24.70
CA SER A 332 -13.55 3.19 -25.51
C SER A 332 -12.89 4.48 -25.01
N ASP A 333 -12.24 4.44 -23.84
CA ASP A 333 -11.50 5.57 -23.28
C ASP A 333 -9.99 5.39 -23.50
N TYR A 334 -9.43 6.07 -24.50
CA TYR A 334 -7.98 6.07 -24.78
C TYR A 334 -7.14 6.65 -23.63
N LYS A 335 -7.77 7.34 -22.69
CA LYS A 335 -7.12 7.88 -21.49
C LYS A 335 -7.18 6.92 -20.31
N ARG A 336 -7.98 5.85 -20.39
CA ARG A 336 -8.10 4.86 -19.33
C ARG A 336 -6.92 3.91 -19.41
N LYS A 337 -6.27 3.72 -18.27
CA LYS A 337 -5.11 2.85 -18.08
C LYS A 337 -5.29 2.06 -16.80
N SER A 338 -4.48 1.03 -16.62
CA SER A 338 -4.35 0.31 -15.37
C SER A 338 -2.89 0.40 -14.96
N ASP A 339 -2.62 0.82 -13.72
CA ASP A 339 -1.29 0.86 -13.13
C ASP A 339 -0.97 -0.44 -12.36
N ALA A 340 -2.01 -1.20 -11.97
CA ALA A 340 -1.87 -2.53 -11.39
C ALA A 340 -3.00 -3.47 -11.84
N ARG A 341 -2.65 -4.75 -12.05
CA ARG A 341 -3.58 -5.82 -12.45
C ARG A 341 -3.41 -7.05 -11.60
N TYR A 342 -4.52 -7.67 -11.20
CA TYR A 342 -4.53 -9.01 -10.60
C TYR A 342 -5.35 -9.96 -11.47
N SER A 343 -4.68 -10.89 -12.16
CA SER A 343 -5.32 -11.79 -13.12
C SER A 343 -5.39 -13.22 -12.60
N LEU A 344 -6.58 -13.81 -12.61
CA LEU A 344 -6.82 -15.19 -12.20
C LEU A 344 -7.42 -16.00 -13.35
N SER A 345 -6.89 -17.19 -13.58
CA SER A 345 -7.59 -18.23 -14.34
C SER A 345 -8.65 -18.86 -13.44
N VAL A 346 -9.88 -18.95 -13.94
CA VAL A 346 -11.03 -19.38 -13.12
C VAL A 346 -11.77 -20.55 -13.76
N THR A 347 -12.53 -21.26 -12.93
CA THR A 347 -13.45 -22.30 -13.40
C THR A 347 -14.69 -21.67 -14.06
N LYS A 348 -15.43 -22.46 -14.84
CA LYS A 348 -16.72 -22.03 -15.40
C LYS A 348 -17.68 -21.54 -14.32
N ALA A 349 -17.82 -22.28 -13.22
CA ALA A 349 -18.74 -21.92 -12.13
C ALA A 349 -18.37 -20.58 -11.50
N GLN A 350 -17.07 -20.32 -11.28
CA GLN A 350 -16.60 -19.02 -10.81
C GLN A 350 -16.87 -17.90 -11.82
N PHE A 351 -16.64 -18.16 -13.11
CA PHE A 351 -16.94 -17.18 -14.16
C PHE A 351 -18.43 -16.82 -14.23
N ASP A 352 -19.33 -17.80 -14.11
CA ASP A 352 -20.77 -17.58 -14.08
C ASP A 352 -21.21 -16.82 -12.82
N ALA A 353 -20.55 -17.06 -11.68
CA ALA A 353 -20.78 -16.31 -10.44
C ALA A 353 -20.37 -14.84 -10.60
N ILE A 354 -19.22 -14.58 -11.25
CA ILE A 354 -18.77 -13.23 -11.59
C ILE A 354 -19.77 -12.52 -12.49
N ILE A 355 -20.24 -13.16 -13.56
CA ILE A 355 -21.28 -12.58 -14.44
C ILE A 355 -22.52 -12.20 -13.64
N SER A 356 -22.99 -13.12 -12.79
CA SER A 356 -24.21 -12.94 -12.00
C SER A 356 -24.06 -11.79 -11.00
N GLN A 357 -22.94 -11.72 -10.29
CA GLN A 357 -22.64 -10.64 -9.34
C GLN A 357 -22.49 -9.29 -10.04
N SER A 358 -21.82 -9.25 -11.19
CA SER A 358 -21.65 -8.03 -11.98
C SER A 358 -23.00 -7.43 -12.40
N ILE A 359 -23.97 -8.26 -12.80
CA ILE A 359 -25.34 -7.83 -13.15
C ILE A 359 -26.14 -7.40 -11.91
N ALA A 360 -25.93 -8.06 -10.77
CA ALA A 360 -26.62 -7.71 -9.54
C ALA A 360 -26.17 -6.33 -9.03
N LEU A 361 -24.85 -6.12 -8.92
CA LEU A 361 -24.28 -4.87 -8.41
C LEU A 361 -24.45 -3.69 -9.38
N SER A 362 -24.62 -3.94 -10.69
CA SER A 362 -24.84 -2.84 -11.65
C SER A 362 -26.15 -2.10 -11.45
N LYS A 363 -27.06 -2.64 -10.63
CA LYS A 363 -28.38 -2.06 -10.31
C LYS A 363 -28.36 -1.23 -9.03
N VAL A 364 -27.25 -1.28 -8.28
CA VAL A 364 -27.08 -0.51 -7.04
C VAL A 364 -26.83 0.96 -7.42
N PRO A 365 -27.36 1.95 -6.67
CA PRO A 365 -27.01 3.34 -6.85
C PRO A 365 -25.50 3.57 -6.69
N TYR A 366 -24.95 4.49 -7.47
CA TYR A 366 -23.58 4.91 -7.30
C TYR A 366 -23.48 5.89 -6.13
N ASP A 367 -22.61 5.58 -5.17
CA ASP A 367 -22.31 6.43 -4.03
C ASP A 367 -20.80 6.48 -3.85
N LEU A 368 -20.22 7.68 -3.76
CA LEU A 368 -18.77 7.84 -3.68
C LEU A 368 -18.16 7.19 -2.42
N ASN A 369 -18.92 7.13 -1.32
CA ASN A 369 -18.49 6.59 -0.04
C ASN A 369 -18.78 5.08 0.06
N ASP A 370 -19.95 4.65 -0.39
CA ASP A 370 -20.47 3.30 -0.07
C ASP A 370 -20.54 2.34 -1.27
N ASN A 371 -20.71 2.84 -2.48
CA ASN A 371 -20.95 2.04 -3.69
C ASN A 371 -20.33 2.72 -4.90
N ASN A 372 -19.00 2.70 -4.96
CA ASN A 372 -18.24 3.33 -6.05
C ASN A 372 -17.56 2.27 -6.94
N CYS A 373 -16.74 2.71 -7.90
CA CYS A 373 -16.03 1.81 -8.80
C CYS A 373 -15.13 0.78 -8.09
N THR A 374 -14.55 1.15 -6.95
CA THR A 374 -13.72 0.27 -6.13
C THR A 374 -14.55 -0.83 -5.52
N HIS A 375 -15.61 -0.47 -4.79
CA HIS A 375 -16.54 -1.43 -4.16
C HIS A 375 -17.05 -2.44 -5.18
N TYR A 376 -17.57 -1.96 -6.30
CA TYR A 376 -18.07 -2.83 -7.35
C TYR A 376 -17.00 -3.83 -7.83
N ALA A 377 -15.81 -3.34 -8.18
CA ALA A 377 -14.77 -4.19 -8.74
C ALA A 377 -14.22 -5.18 -7.71
N THR A 378 -14.02 -4.75 -6.45
CA THR A 378 -13.51 -5.62 -5.38
C THR A 378 -14.55 -6.62 -4.93
N ASP A 379 -15.82 -6.26 -4.79
CA ASP A 379 -16.88 -7.18 -4.35
C ASP A 379 -17.12 -8.31 -5.35
N VAL A 380 -17.12 -7.98 -6.65
CA VAL A 380 -17.18 -8.99 -7.71
C VAL A 380 -15.92 -9.88 -7.65
N PHE A 381 -14.72 -9.28 -7.62
CA PHE A 381 -13.47 -10.04 -7.67
C PHE A 381 -13.24 -10.90 -6.42
N ASN A 382 -13.72 -10.47 -5.25
CA ASN A 382 -13.62 -11.17 -3.97
C ASN A 382 -14.31 -12.54 -3.98
N LEU A 383 -15.23 -12.81 -4.93
CA LEU A 383 -15.80 -14.13 -5.14
C LEU A 383 -14.77 -15.18 -5.59
N LEU A 384 -13.62 -14.74 -6.11
CA LEU A 384 -12.54 -15.61 -6.58
C LEU A 384 -11.49 -15.87 -5.50
N LEU A 385 -11.53 -15.12 -4.39
CA LEU A 385 -10.52 -15.15 -3.35
C LEU A 385 -11.02 -15.95 -2.14
N PRO A 386 -10.13 -16.68 -1.44
CA PRO A 386 -10.50 -17.32 -0.18
C PRO A 386 -10.82 -16.23 0.86
N SER A 387 -11.67 -16.55 1.85
CA SER A 387 -12.16 -15.56 2.83
C SER A 387 -11.04 -14.81 3.58
N ASN A 388 -9.89 -15.45 3.81
CA ASN A 388 -8.72 -14.83 4.45
C ASN A 388 -7.82 -14.02 3.50
N GLY A 389 -8.11 -14.04 2.20
CA GLY A 389 -7.37 -13.32 1.16
C GLY A 389 -8.23 -12.33 0.38
N GLN A 390 -9.48 -12.09 0.82
CA GLN A 390 -10.35 -11.08 0.24
C GLN A 390 -9.72 -9.68 0.40
N LEU A 391 -9.88 -8.87 -0.62
CA LEU A 391 -9.56 -7.45 -0.62
C LEU A 391 -10.47 -6.81 0.45
N ASN A 392 -9.92 -6.53 1.64
CA ASN A 392 -10.73 -6.12 2.78
C ASN A 392 -11.37 -4.73 2.56
N ASN A 393 -12.58 -4.54 3.09
CA ASN A 393 -13.32 -3.27 3.04
C ASN A 393 -12.89 -2.28 4.15
N ASN A 394 -11.80 -2.53 4.88
CA ASN A 394 -11.48 -1.84 6.14
C ASN A 394 -10.71 -0.52 5.98
N GLY A 395 -10.99 0.27 4.93
CA GLY A 395 -10.48 1.64 4.81
C GLY A 395 -9.74 1.98 3.51
N PHE A 396 -9.69 1.07 2.53
CA PHE A 396 -8.99 1.27 1.25
C PHE A 396 -9.95 1.23 0.04
N LEU A 397 -11.12 1.88 0.16
CA LEU A 397 -12.18 1.86 -0.85
C LEU A 397 -11.99 2.88 -1.98
N THR A 398 -10.74 3.09 -2.35
CA THR A 398 -10.33 4.00 -3.40
C THR A 398 -9.51 3.23 -4.44
N PRO A 399 -9.50 3.69 -5.69
CA PRO A 399 -8.68 3.06 -6.72
C PRO A 399 -7.19 3.00 -6.40
N ASP A 400 -6.68 4.01 -5.69
CA ASP A 400 -5.29 4.01 -5.22
C ASP A 400 -5.08 2.99 -4.07
N GLY A 401 -6.07 2.81 -3.19
CA GLY A 401 -6.09 1.73 -2.21
C GLY A 401 -6.01 0.34 -2.86
N VAL A 402 -6.77 0.10 -3.94
CA VAL A 402 -6.68 -1.16 -4.71
C VAL A 402 -5.30 -1.32 -5.33
N TYR A 403 -4.77 -0.31 -6.03
CA TYR A 403 -3.41 -0.36 -6.59
C TYR A 403 -2.39 -0.74 -5.52
N THR A 404 -2.49 -0.07 -4.38
CA THR A 404 -1.58 -0.22 -3.26
C THR A 404 -1.61 -1.63 -2.67
N TYR A 405 -2.80 -2.21 -2.49
CA TYR A 405 -2.92 -3.61 -2.08
C TYR A 405 -2.30 -4.57 -3.11
N LEU A 406 -2.53 -4.32 -4.41
CA LEU A 406 -1.92 -5.13 -5.46
C LEU A 406 -0.40 -5.00 -5.46
N ALA A 407 0.15 -3.80 -5.27
CA ALA A 407 1.58 -3.58 -5.16
C ALA A 407 2.21 -4.41 -4.02
N ASN A 408 1.54 -4.48 -2.86
CA ASN A 408 1.97 -5.34 -1.77
C ASN A 408 1.95 -6.83 -2.13
N LEU A 409 0.87 -7.29 -2.77
CA LEU A 409 0.80 -8.68 -3.22
C LEU A 409 1.96 -8.98 -4.19
N LYS A 410 2.30 -8.04 -5.09
CA LYS A 410 3.43 -8.19 -5.99
C LYS A 410 4.76 -8.28 -5.24
N GLN A 411 5.00 -7.40 -4.27
CA GLN A 411 6.20 -7.41 -3.43
C GLN A 411 6.31 -8.68 -2.59
N ALA A 412 5.18 -9.22 -2.12
CA ALA A 412 5.09 -10.50 -1.44
C ALA A 412 5.29 -11.71 -2.39
N GLY A 413 5.60 -11.46 -3.66
CA GLY A 413 5.93 -12.49 -4.65
C GLY A 413 4.74 -13.09 -5.38
N ASN A 414 3.55 -12.48 -5.33
CA ASN A 414 2.39 -12.99 -6.06
C ASN A 414 2.60 -12.85 -7.58
N PRO A 415 2.70 -13.97 -8.33
CA PRO A 415 3.01 -13.93 -9.76
C PRO A 415 1.83 -13.46 -10.62
N ASN A 416 0.61 -13.49 -10.08
CA ASN A 416 -0.62 -13.11 -10.77
C ASN A 416 -0.86 -11.60 -10.77
N VAL A 417 0.00 -10.85 -10.06
CA VAL A 417 -0.02 -9.40 -10.03
C VAL A 417 1.03 -8.82 -10.96
N THR A 418 0.63 -7.83 -11.74
CA THR A 418 1.51 -7.03 -12.58
C THR A 418 1.33 -5.56 -12.23
N LEU A 419 2.44 -4.85 -12.07
CA LEU A 419 2.48 -3.40 -11.89
C LEU A 419 3.00 -2.74 -13.18
N GLY A 420 2.64 -1.48 -13.36
CA GLY A 420 3.02 -0.67 -14.50
C GLY A 420 1.82 -0.21 -15.31
N ARG A 421 2.07 0.77 -16.17
CA ARG A 421 1.04 1.38 -17.02
C ARG A 421 0.66 0.45 -18.17
N ILE A 422 -0.56 -0.08 -18.14
CA ILE A 422 -1.07 -1.03 -19.13
C ILE A 422 -2.46 -0.62 -19.59
N ASP A 423 -2.66 -0.48 -20.89
CA ASP A 423 -3.95 -0.11 -21.47
C ASP A 423 -4.96 -1.25 -21.33
N PRO A 424 -6.22 -0.96 -20.93
CA PRO A 424 -7.25 -1.97 -20.82
C PRO A 424 -7.40 -2.67 -22.17
N PRO A 425 -7.43 -4.01 -22.19
CA PRO A 425 -7.54 -4.71 -23.46
C PRO A 425 -8.89 -4.40 -24.11
N THR A 426 -8.87 -4.20 -25.43
CA THR A 426 -10.06 -3.89 -26.23
C THR A 426 -11.12 -4.97 -26.08
N SER A 427 -12.35 -4.56 -25.75
CA SER A 427 -13.48 -5.49 -25.68
C SER A 427 -13.84 -5.97 -27.08
N THR A 428 -14.17 -7.26 -27.22
CA THR A 428 -14.57 -7.82 -28.51
C THR A 428 -16.03 -7.46 -28.80
N ASN A 429 -16.36 -7.17 -30.05
CA ASN A 429 -17.75 -6.93 -30.44
C ASN A 429 -18.59 -8.20 -30.22
N CYS A 430 -19.86 -8.01 -29.84
CA CYS A 430 -20.84 -9.10 -29.88
C CYS A 430 -21.12 -9.40 -31.36
N GLN A 431 -20.48 -10.43 -31.90
CA GLN A 431 -20.79 -10.93 -33.25
C GLN A 431 -22.00 -11.85 -33.22
#